data_AF-A0A099ZV64-F1
#
_entry.id   AF-A0A099ZV64-F1
#
_cell.length_a   1.000
_cell.length_b   1.000
_cell.length_c   1.000
_cell.angle_alpha   90.00
_cell.angle_beta   90.00
_cell.angle_gamma   90.00
#
_symmetry.space_group_name_H-M   'P 1'
#
loop_
_entity.id
_entity.type
_entity.pdbx_description
1 polymer ?
#
loop_
_entity_poly.entity_id
_entity_poly.type
_entity_poly.pdbx_seq_one_letter_code
_entity_poly.pdbx_strand_id
1 'polypeptide(L)'
;CKISISKILVDYANPIFYDIFLQYNDDEGQQYLWDVPVLNLNLQYNEMFVNQGSNMNNWLLTRRFFLVDALSGKDNDLGKLPRIIRIASKITISVRLATPTQRGTIYPPLITVAYTDVLIQNPDTQSVMVSFSVIYEMNQSEAQVQTDIALGVLGGLAVLWSLLRTAGWKRRTGSSMIDLQTVLKFLLFYAGDLANVFFIITVGTGIYWLVFFKAQQFVSVFLPLPSQEEDFVTYVGCAFSLKALQLLHKLVSQLTVDIFFIDWERPKGKVLKAVEGEGVIKSAAAPVSIWRTYFIANEWNEIQTVRKINPLFQVLAVLFFLEVVGFSNLALMDSSSSLTRSGESYMAPWSRVLRFGVSAALWLAVAFLQTIYFAVFYERFVEDKITQFIDLCCMSNISVFLLSHSCFGYYIHGRSVHGHADTNMEEMSMNLKREAENLCSQRGLLPNTDVQTFQISISRKMRLQYDRIHETLTRKRGPARLLDSSANTFEQNTKAYNTMNKFLGSFIDHVHKEMDYIVKDKLLLERVLDMEFMEPIEKSIFYNGKRICALVVLYYGNETTLLIFDILFFSVVDLASQSFVLAAILTYLQQEIFRFIRNTVGQKNLASKTLVDERFLI
;
A
#
# COMPACT_ATOMS: atom_id res chain seq x y z
N CYS A 1 10.22 34.60 -20.78
CA CYS A 1 10.23 34.88 -22.24
C CYS A 1 11.57 35.48 -22.66
N LYS A 2 12.01 35.22 -23.89
CA LYS A 2 13.21 35.83 -24.48
C LYS A 2 12.76 36.92 -25.47
N ILE A 3 13.19 38.15 -25.27
CA ILE A 3 12.79 39.30 -26.12
C ILE A 3 14.05 39.87 -26.79
N SER A 4 13.97 40.16 -28.09
CA SER A 4 15.06 40.78 -28.84
C SER A 4 15.23 42.26 -28.46
N ILE A 5 16.48 42.72 -28.32
CA ILE A 5 16.78 44.11 -27.97
C ILE A 5 16.38 45.07 -29.08
N SER A 6 16.58 44.70 -30.35
CA SER A 6 16.17 45.54 -31.48
C SER A 6 14.68 45.87 -31.43
N LYS A 7 13.84 44.89 -31.10
CA LYS A 7 12.39 45.08 -30.90
C LYS A 7 12.09 46.01 -29.72
N ILE A 8 12.77 45.83 -28.59
CA ILE A 8 12.58 46.68 -27.38
C ILE A 8 12.90 48.15 -27.69
N LEU A 9 13.96 48.41 -28.43
CA LEU A 9 14.38 49.78 -28.77
C LEU A 9 13.39 50.49 -29.71
N VAL A 10 12.71 49.73 -30.58
CA VAL A 10 11.66 50.25 -31.46
C VAL A 10 10.37 50.51 -30.67
N ASP A 11 9.94 49.53 -29.87
CA ASP A 11 8.65 49.57 -29.16
C ASP A 11 8.68 50.53 -27.95
N TYR A 12 9.85 50.71 -27.32
CA TYR A 12 10.02 51.48 -26.07
C TYR A 12 11.17 52.51 -26.16
N ALA A 13 11.07 53.44 -27.10
CA ALA A 13 12.08 54.50 -27.28
C ALA A 13 12.17 55.48 -26.09
N ASN A 14 11.06 55.70 -25.36
CA ASN A 14 10.97 56.56 -24.19
C ASN A 14 10.42 55.77 -22.98
N PRO A 15 10.87 56.04 -21.75
CA PRO A 15 10.35 55.38 -20.56
C PRO A 15 8.90 55.79 -20.30
N ILE A 16 8.02 54.79 -20.18
CA ILE A 16 6.61 54.96 -19.80
C ILE A 16 6.47 54.50 -18.34
N PHE A 17 5.95 55.39 -17.49
CA PHE A 17 5.62 55.08 -16.11
C PHE A 17 4.19 54.56 -16.01
N TYR A 18 4.04 53.37 -15.45
CA TYR A 18 2.78 52.70 -15.19
C TYR A 18 2.39 52.88 -13.73
N ASP A 19 1.10 53.08 -13.48
CA ASP A 19 0.47 53.09 -12.16
C ASP A 19 -0.64 52.04 -12.20
N ILE A 20 -0.67 51.13 -11.23
CA ILE A 20 -1.60 49.99 -11.23
C ILE A 20 -2.64 50.19 -10.14
N PHE A 21 -3.89 49.99 -10.54
CA PHE A 21 -5.04 50.02 -9.64
C PHE A 21 -5.77 48.68 -9.67
N LEU A 22 -6.21 48.23 -8.51
CA LEU A 22 -7.15 47.13 -8.36
C LEU A 22 -8.56 47.73 -8.37
N GLN A 23 -9.35 47.37 -9.38
CA GLN A 23 -10.75 47.74 -9.44
C GLN A 23 -11.56 46.83 -8.51
N TYR A 24 -12.37 47.42 -7.63
CA TYR A 24 -13.31 46.70 -6.78
C TYR A 24 -14.66 47.42 -6.75
N ASN A 25 -15.72 46.67 -6.46
CA ASN A 25 -17.06 47.23 -6.32
C ASN A 25 -17.46 47.21 -4.85
N ASP A 26 -18.11 48.28 -4.40
CA ASP A 26 -18.74 48.32 -3.07
C ASP A 26 -20.05 47.54 -3.06
N ASP A 27 -20.63 47.33 -1.87
CA ASP A 27 -21.89 46.61 -1.67
C ASP A 27 -23.06 47.28 -2.43
N GLU A 28 -22.97 48.59 -2.69
CA GLU A 28 -23.92 49.36 -3.49
C GLU A 28 -23.65 49.30 -5.01
N GLY A 29 -22.66 48.52 -5.46
CA GLY A 29 -22.29 48.35 -6.87
C GLY A 29 -21.46 49.51 -7.47
N GLN A 30 -21.05 50.47 -6.65
CA GLN A 30 -20.18 51.58 -7.06
C GLN A 30 -18.75 51.09 -7.29
N GLN A 31 -18.13 51.52 -8.38
CA GLN A 31 -16.78 51.09 -8.76
C GLN A 31 -15.73 52.00 -8.13
N TYR A 32 -14.79 51.41 -7.41
CA TYR A 32 -13.66 52.09 -6.80
C TYR A 32 -12.33 51.52 -7.31
N LEU A 33 -11.29 52.35 -7.24
CA LEU A 33 -9.92 51.99 -7.62
C LEU A 33 -9.05 52.03 -6.37
N TRP A 34 -8.43 50.90 -6.05
CA TRP A 34 -7.46 50.76 -4.97
C TRP A 34 -6.04 50.81 -5.54
N ASP A 35 -5.15 51.61 -4.97
CA ASP A 35 -3.76 51.69 -5.44
C ASP A 35 -2.94 50.46 -5.06
N VAL A 36 -2.18 49.93 -6.02
CA VAL A 36 -1.36 48.73 -5.82
C VAL A 36 0.08 49.15 -5.56
N PRO A 37 0.66 48.85 -4.37
CA PRO A 37 2.03 49.21 -4.07
C PRO A 37 3.05 48.42 -4.91
N VAL A 38 4.16 49.09 -5.24
CA VAL A 38 5.27 48.54 -6.01
C VAL A 38 6.57 48.50 -5.19
N LEU A 39 7.09 47.31 -4.97
CA LEU A 39 8.39 47.03 -4.37
C LEU A 39 9.48 46.94 -5.46
N ASN A 40 10.30 47.98 -5.56
CA ASN A 40 11.44 48.00 -6.49
C ASN A 40 12.71 47.44 -5.82
N LEU A 41 13.18 46.27 -6.24
CA LEU A 41 14.34 45.59 -5.65
C LEU A 41 15.67 46.31 -5.90
N ASN A 42 15.73 47.18 -6.90
CA ASN A 42 16.92 47.94 -7.27
C ASN A 42 16.94 49.34 -6.66
N LEU A 43 15.95 49.68 -5.82
CA LEU A 43 15.89 50.98 -5.17
C LEU A 43 17.00 51.12 -4.13
N GLN A 44 17.82 52.15 -4.29
CA GLN A 44 18.85 52.55 -3.34
C GLN A 44 18.38 53.77 -2.55
N TYR A 45 18.50 53.71 -1.23
CA TYR A 45 18.27 54.83 -0.33
C TYR A 45 19.40 54.85 0.70
N ASN A 46 20.07 56.00 0.85
CA ASN A 46 21.29 56.14 1.66
C ASN A 46 22.35 55.08 1.34
N GLU A 47 22.65 54.88 0.04
CA GLU A 47 23.64 53.91 -0.48
C GLU A 47 23.35 52.43 -0.17
N MET A 48 22.21 52.11 0.43
CA MET A 48 21.78 50.73 0.71
C MET A 48 20.58 50.32 -0.15
N PHE A 49 20.56 49.06 -0.58
CA PHE A 49 19.40 48.46 -1.24
C PHE A 49 18.34 48.08 -0.20
N VAL A 50 17.47 49.04 0.10
CA VAL A 50 16.45 48.93 1.17
C VAL A 50 15.43 47.81 0.96
N ASN A 51 15.15 47.45 -0.29
CA ASN A 51 14.10 46.50 -0.66
C ASN A 51 14.60 45.06 -0.89
N GLN A 52 15.87 44.76 -0.63
CA GLN A 52 16.42 43.41 -0.79
C GLN A 52 16.34 42.55 0.49
N GLY A 53 16.20 43.19 1.66
CA GLY A 53 16.10 42.49 2.94
C GLY A 53 14.73 41.82 3.15
N SER A 54 14.66 40.82 4.03
CA SER A 54 13.41 40.14 4.41
C SER A 54 12.54 40.93 5.40
N ASN A 55 13.08 41.97 6.02
CA ASN A 55 12.37 42.78 7.01
C ASN A 55 11.50 43.84 6.31
N MET A 56 10.17 43.66 6.34
CA MET A 56 9.19 44.56 5.73
C MET A 56 9.29 46.00 6.27
N ASN A 57 9.76 46.20 7.49
CA ASN A 57 9.90 47.55 8.08
C ASN A 57 10.93 48.42 7.38
N ASN A 58 11.87 47.80 6.66
CA ASN A 58 12.90 48.51 5.91
C ASN A 58 12.48 48.81 4.47
N TRP A 59 11.34 48.28 4.02
CA TRP A 59 10.91 48.42 2.63
C TRP A 59 10.36 49.81 2.36
N LEU A 60 10.79 50.39 1.24
CA LEU A 60 10.27 51.62 0.71
C LEU A 60 9.48 51.32 -0.57
N LEU A 61 8.16 51.38 -0.44
CA LEU A 61 7.21 51.11 -1.51
C LEU A 61 7.01 52.35 -2.38
N THR A 62 6.89 52.12 -3.68
CA THR A 62 6.66 53.14 -4.70
C THR A 62 5.32 52.90 -5.38
N ARG A 63 4.76 53.91 -6.06
CA ARG A 63 3.52 53.74 -6.85
C ARG A 63 3.78 53.41 -8.31
N ARG A 64 4.71 54.14 -8.92
CA ARG A 64 4.99 54.04 -10.35
C ARG A 64 6.20 53.17 -10.63
N PHE A 65 6.13 52.40 -11.71
CA PHE A 65 7.26 51.65 -12.25
C PHE A 65 7.28 51.77 -13.76
N PHE A 66 8.40 51.39 -14.39
CA PHE A 66 8.54 51.40 -15.84
C PHE A 66 8.96 50.00 -16.31
N LEU A 67 8.73 49.69 -17.58
CA LEU A 67 9.15 48.41 -18.15
C LEU A 67 10.55 48.49 -18.76
N VAL A 68 10.83 49.58 -19.47
CA VAL A 68 12.08 49.82 -20.18
C VAL A 68 12.45 51.28 -20.04
N ASP A 69 13.71 51.54 -19.72
CA ASP A 69 14.33 52.84 -19.81
C ASP A 69 15.52 52.77 -20.77
N ALA A 70 15.28 53.32 -21.97
CA ALA A 70 16.27 53.46 -23.04
C ALA A 70 16.77 54.91 -23.19
N LEU A 71 16.30 55.82 -22.34
CA LEU A 71 16.62 57.25 -22.43
C LEU A 71 17.79 57.60 -21.50
N SER A 72 17.81 57.08 -20.27
CA SER A 72 18.87 57.37 -19.29
C SER A 72 20.26 56.88 -19.70
N GLY A 73 20.35 55.93 -20.64
CA GLY A 73 21.61 55.40 -21.14
C GLY A 73 22.11 56.01 -22.45
N LYS A 74 21.49 57.10 -22.95
CA LYS A 74 21.96 57.83 -24.13
C LYS A 74 22.99 58.89 -23.75
N ASP A 75 24.16 58.84 -24.39
CA ASP A 75 25.23 59.82 -24.19
C ASP A 75 25.03 61.02 -25.13
N ASN A 76 24.79 62.22 -24.55
CA ASN A 76 24.77 63.57 -25.16
C ASN A 76 23.81 63.84 -26.35
N ASP A 77 23.56 62.88 -27.25
CA ASP A 77 22.69 63.00 -28.42
C ASP A 77 21.45 62.09 -28.32
N LEU A 78 20.26 62.68 -28.36
CA LEU A 78 18.97 61.96 -28.33
C LEU A 78 18.77 61.00 -29.52
N GLY A 79 19.47 61.24 -30.64
CA GLY A 79 19.40 60.42 -31.87
C GLY A 79 20.33 59.21 -31.90
N LYS A 80 21.27 59.07 -30.94
CA LYS A 80 22.17 57.90 -30.87
C LYS A 80 21.51 56.74 -30.13
N LEU A 81 21.94 55.52 -30.48
CA LEU A 81 21.57 54.32 -29.73
C LEU A 81 22.08 54.43 -28.28
N PRO A 82 21.27 54.03 -27.28
CA PRO A 82 21.71 54.03 -25.89
C PRO A 82 22.86 53.04 -25.69
N ARG A 83 23.80 53.40 -24.80
CA ARG A 83 24.90 52.52 -24.39
C ARG A 83 24.41 51.43 -23.44
N ILE A 84 23.51 51.79 -22.53
CA ILE A 84 22.92 50.90 -21.53
C ILE A 84 21.41 51.06 -21.59
N ILE A 85 20.67 49.95 -21.50
CA ILE A 85 19.22 49.97 -21.30
C ILE A 85 18.89 49.29 -19.97
N ARG A 86 17.96 49.87 -19.22
CA ARG A 86 17.44 49.27 -18.00
C ARG A 86 16.09 48.65 -18.30
N ILE A 87 15.96 47.34 -18.07
CA ILE A 87 14.73 46.59 -18.37
C ILE A 87 14.23 45.92 -17.09
N ALA A 88 12.91 45.96 -16.88
CA ALA A 88 12.23 45.16 -15.87
C ALA A 88 12.32 43.68 -16.25
N SER A 89 13.32 42.98 -15.72
CA SER A 89 13.58 41.57 -16.03
C SER A 89 12.70 40.61 -15.25
N LYS A 90 12.22 41.01 -14.07
CA LYS A 90 11.29 40.19 -13.27
C LYS A 90 10.19 41.07 -12.70
N ILE A 91 8.96 40.71 -13.01
CA ILE A 91 7.75 41.31 -12.41
C ILE A 91 6.96 40.19 -11.74
N THR A 92 6.73 40.32 -10.44
CA THR A 92 5.92 39.37 -9.67
C THR A 92 4.74 40.11 -9.06
N ILE A 93 3.52 39.60 -9.26
CA ILE A 93 2.33 40.08 -8.55
C ILE A 93 2.01 39.07 -7.45
N SER A 94 2.12 39.48 -6.19
CA SER A 94 1.82 38.66 -5.03
C SER A 94 0.43 39.01 -4.49
N VAL A 95 -0.49 38.05 -4.47
CA VAL A 95 -1.80 38.17 -3.85
C VAL A 95 -1.80 37.35 -2.57
N ARG A 96 -1.98 38.02 -1.42
CA ARG A 96 -1.96 37.38 -0.10
C ARG A 96 -3.35 37.31 0.50
N LEU A 97 -3.72 36.15 1.04
CA LEU A 97 -4.97 36.02 1.80
C LEU A 97 -4.82 36.66 3.19
N ALA A 98 -5.77 37.52 3.59
CA ALA A 98 -5.65 38.32 4.81
C ALA A 98 -5.86 37.55 6.10
N THR A 99 -6.87 36.67 6.15
CA THR A 99 -7.08 35.67 7.21
C THR A 99 -7.98 34.55 6.66
N PRO A 100 -7.71 33.26 6.91
CA PRO A 100 -8.56 32.16 6.40
C PRO A 100 -10.01 32.19 6.89
N THR A 101 -10.29 32.89 7.99
CA THR A 101 -11.59 32.94 8.67
C THR A 101 -12.52 34.03 8.14
N GLN A 102 -12.00 35.02 7.42
CA GLN A 102 -12.80 36.10 6.82
C GLN A 102 -13.10 35.77 5.35
N ARG A 103 -14.37 35.91 4.95
CA ARG A 103 -14.88 35.52 3.62
C ARG A 103 -14.09 36.20 2.49
N GLY A 104 -13.11 35.53 1.91
CA GLY A 104 -12.48 35.97 0.65
C GLY A 104 -11.64 37.24 0.72
N THR A 105 -11.31 37.74 1.91
CA THR A 105 -10.55 38.99 2.05
C THR A 105 -9.08 38.77 1.71
N ILE A 106 -8.59 39.49 0.71
CA ILE A 106 -7.17 39.53 0.33
C ILE A 106 -6.54 40.83 0.83
N TYR A 107 -5.25 40.80 1.12
CA TYR A 107 -4.47 42.02 1.23
C TYR A 107 -4.33 42.67 -0.16
N PRO A 108 -4.14 44.00 -0.23
CA PRO A 108 -3.78 44.65 -1.49
C PRO A 108 -2.62 43.92 -2.15
N PRO A 109 -2.72 43.57 -3.45
CA PRO A 109 -1.65 42.89 -4.15
C PRO A 109 -0.34 43.68 -4.05
N LEU A 110 0.79 42.98 -4.00
CA LEU A 110 2.11 43.61 -4.01
C LEU A 110 2.80 43.30 -5.33
N ILE A 111 3.21 44.34 -6.05
CA ILE A 111 4.00 44.18 -7.27
C ILE A 111 5.48 44.28 -6.89
N THR A 112 6.26 43.26 -7.19
CA THR A 112 7.71 43.28 -7.04
C THR A 112 8.37 43.38 -8.40
N VAL A 113 9.20 44.41 -8.61
CA VAL A 113 9.92 44.64 -9.86
C VAL A 113 11.43 44.57 -9.62
N ALA A 114 12.11 43.78 -10.46
CA ALA A 114 13.56 43.75 -10.57
C ALA A 114 13.99 44.30 -11.93
N TYR A 115 14.96 45.19 -11.91
CA TYR A 115 15.58 45.78 -13.09
C TYR A 115 16.97 45.20 -13.33
N THR A 116 17.30 45.01 -14.60
CA THR A 116 18.65 44.62 -15.06
C THR A 116 19.13 45.60 -16.10
N ASP A 117 20.39 46.00 -15.97
CA ASP A 117 21.07 46.88 -16.91
C ASP A 117 21.78 46.03 -17.98
N VAL A 118 21.49 46.32 -19.24
CA VAL A 118 22.01 45.58 -20.39
C VAL A 118 22.85 46.51 -21.25
N LEU A 119 24.10 46.14 -21.46
CA LEU A 119 25.03 46.86 -22.33
C LEU A 119 24.75 46.52 -23.80
N ILE A 120 24.47 47.54 -24.60
CA ILE A 120 24.19 47.38 -26.03
C ILE A 120 25.52 47.32 -26.79
N GLN A 121 25.78 46.17 -27.42
CA GLN A 121 26.90 45.99 -28.35
C GLN A 121 26.38 45.79 -29.77
N ASN A 122 25.47 44.82 -29.95
CA ASN A 122 24.82 44.51 -31.23
C ASN A 122 23.32 44.25 -30.99
N PRO A 123 22.43 45.22 -31.27
CA PRO A 123 21.00 45.11 -30.98
C PRO A 123 20.29 43.93 -31.66
N ASP A 124 20.75 43.55 -32.85
CA ASP A 124 20.09 42.54 -33.70
C ASP A 124 20.35 41.10 -33.25
N THR A 125 21.46 40.86 -32.55
CA THR A 125 21.85 39.53 -32.05
C THR A 125 21.60 39.37 -30.56
N GLN A 126 21.40 40.47 -29.83
CA GLN A 126 21.18 40.47 -28.40
C GLN A 126 19.71 40.31 -28.03
N SER A 127 19.50 39.66 -26.89
CA SER A 127 18.17 39.37 -26.36
C SER A 127 18.21 39.31 -24.85
N VAL A 128 17.09 39.64 -24.22
CA VAL A 128 16.96 39.69 -22.75
C VAL A 128 15.90 38.69 -22.31
N MET A 129 16.20 38.02 -21.19
CA MET A 129 15.24 37.15 -20.53
C MET A 129 14.39 37.98 -19.56
N VAL A 130 13.08 37.95 -19.76
CA VAL A 130 12.11 38.57 -18.86
C VAL A 130 11.17 37.53 -18.26
N SER A 131 10.71 37.76 -17.05
CA SER A 131 9.81 36.87 -16.32
C SER A 131 8.66 37.66 -15.73
N PHE A 132 7.45 37.15 -15.92
CA PHE A 132 6.23 37.64 -15.29
C PHE A 132 5.56 36.46 -14.57
N SER A 133 5.19 36.65 -13.31
CA SER A 133 4.53 35.61 -12.51
C SER A 133 3.51 36.22 -11.56
N VAL A 134 2.37 35.55 -11.39
CA VAL A 134 1.40 35.85 -10.34
C VAL A 134 1.49 34.75 -9.29
N ILE A 135 1.67 35.13 -8.03
CA ILE A 135 1.82 34.21 -6.91
C ILE A 135 0.66 34.44 -5.95
N TYR A 136 -0.05 33.36 -5.63
CA TYR A 136 -1.09 33.36 -4.62
C TYR A 136 -0.50 32.77 -3.34
N GLU A 137 -0.44 33.57 -2.29
CA GLU A 137 0.19 33.21 -1.03
C GLU A 137 -0.85 33.14 0.08
N MET A 138 -0.78 32.07 0.86
CA MET A 138 -1.58 31.89 2.07
C MET A 138 -0.64 31.49 3.19
N ASN A 139 -0.84 32.05 4.39
CA ASN A 139 -0.11 31.60 5.56
C ASN A 139 -0.53 30.15 5.90
N GLN A 140 0.42 29.22 5.79
CA GLN A 140 0.20 27.80 6.07
C GLN A 140 0.72 27.36 7.44
N SER A 141 1.17 28.29 8.28
CA SER A 141 1.74 27.96 9.60
C SER A 141 0.78 27.12 10.45
N GLU A 142 -0.51 27.43 10.41
CA GLU A 142 -1.52 26.68 11.15
C GLU A 142 -1.71 25.26 10.60
N ALA A 143 -1.80 25.11 9.27
CA ALA A 143 -1.91 23.81 8.62
C ALA A 143 -0.68 22.93 8.86
N GLN A 144 0.51 23.54 8.88
CA GLN A 144 1.76 22.85 9.20
C GLN A 144 1.77 22.37 10.66
N VAL A 145 1.42 23.23 11.62
CA VAL A 145 1.30 22.84 13.04
C VAL A 145 0.29 21.72 13.24
N GLN A 146 -0.86 21.77 12.56
CA GLN A 146 -1.87 20.70 12.61
C GLN A 146 -1.33 19.38 12.04
N THR A 147 -0.58 19.44 10.93
CA THR A 147 0.05 18.26 10.32
C THR A 147 1.12 17.67 11.24
N ASP A 148 1.95 18.51 11.87
CA ASP A 148 2.99 18.10 12.83
C ASP A 148 2.38 17.45 14.08
N ILE A 149 1.29 18.03 14.62
CA ILE A 149 0.54 17.44 15.73
C ILE A 149 -0.03 16.07 15.33
N ALA A 150 -0.65 15.97 14.15
CA ALA A 150 -1.19 14.71 13.66
C ALA A 150 -0.10 13.65 13.48
N LEU A 151 1.06 14.03 12.95
CA LEU A 151 2.22 13.14 12.79
C LEU A 151 2.76 12.68 14.16
N GLY A 152 2.87 13.59 15.14
CA GLY A 152 3.32 13.25 16.49
C GLY A 152 2.37 12.29 17.21
N VAL A 153 1.05 12.56 17.16
CA VAL A 153 0.04 11.73 17.82
C VAL A 153 -0.08 10.35 17.15
N LEU A 154 -0.27 10.32 15.82
CA LEU A 154 -0.41 9.06 15.08
C LEU A 154 0.90 8.26 15.06
N GLY A 155 2.04 8.94 15.01
CA GLY A 155 3.36 8.33 15.14
C GLY A 155 3.57 7.68 16.51
N GLY A 156 3.18 8.36 17.59
CA GLY A 156 3.19 7.79 18.95
C GLY A 156 2.29 6.55 19.07
N LEU A 157 1.08 6.61 18.51
CA LEU A 157 0.17 5.45 18.45
C LEU A 157 0.76 4.30 17.60
N ALA A 158 1.46 4.61 16.51
CA ALA A 158 2.16 3.62 15.69
C ALA A 158 3.29 2.92 16.46
N VAL A 159 4.02 3.63 17.33
CA VAL A 159 5.02 3.01 18.22
C VAL A 159 4.34 2.04 19.19
N LEU A 160 3.27 2.46 19.87
CA LEU A 160 2.54 1.60 20.79
C LEU A 160 1.97 0.36 20.09
N TRP A 161 1.38 0.54 18.91
CA TRP A 161 0.82 -0.55 18.12
C TRP A 161 1.89 -1.54 17.64
N SER A 162 3.03 -1.04 17.16
CA SER A 162 4.15 -1.89 16.74
C SER A 162 4.80 -2.64 17.91
N LEU A 163 4.85 -2.04 19.11
CA LEU A 163 5.26 -2.74 20.33
C LEU A 163 4.30 -3.89 20.67
N LEU A 164 2.99 -3.66 20.63
CA LEU A 164 1.99 -4.70 20.88
C LEU A 164 2.10 -5.86 19.88
N ARG A 165 2.26 -5.56 18.57
CA ARG A 165 2.46 -6.60 17.56
C ARG A 165 3.77 -7.35 17.73
N THR A 166 4.83 -6.67 18.17
CA THR A 166 6.12 -7.31 18.48
C THR A 166 5.97 -8.24 19.68
N ALA A 167 5.27 -7.82 20.73
CA ALA A 167 4.97 -8.65 21.90
C ALA A 167 4.16 -9.90 21.51
N GLY A 168 3.11 -9.73 20.69
CA GLY A 168 2.35 -10.85 20.13
C GLY A 168 3.21 -11.80 19.30
N TRP A 169 4.04 -11.27 18.38
CA TRP A 169 4.97 -12.08 17.59
C TRP A 169 5.99 -12.84 18.46
N LYS A 170 6.52 -12.19 19.51
CA LYS A 170 7.49 -12.82 20.42
C LYS A 170 6.87 -13.99 21.16
N ARG A 171 5.64 -13.83 21.66
CA ARG A 171 4.83 -14.91 22.26
C ARG A 171 4.61 -16.05 21.29
N ARG A 172 4.22 -15.76 20.04
CA ARG A 172 4.00 -16.74 18.96
C ARG A 172 5.26 -17.50 18.55
N THR A 173 6.44 -16.95 18.84
CA THR A 173 7.74 -17.60 18.58
C THR A 173 8.19 -18.48 19.76
N GLY A 174 7.62 -18.30 20.96
CA GLY A 174 7.93 -19.12 22.14
C GLY A 174 9.32 -18.88 22.75
N SER A 175 9.98 -17.77 22.42
CA SER A 175 11.26 -17.35 23.00
C SER A 175 11.02 -16.26 24.06
N SER A 176 11.63 -16.41 25.24
CA SER A 176 11.47 -15.48 26.37
C SER A 176 12.50 -14.34 26.39
N MET A 177 13.60 -14.43 25.62
CA MET A 177 14.71 -13.46 25.68
C MET A 177 14.56 -12.37 24.61
N ILE A 178 14.80 -11.11 24.97
CA ILE A 178 14.78 -10.01 23.99
C ILE A 178 16.11 -10.01 23.23
N ASP A 179 16.13 -10.71 22.10
CA ASP A 179 17.30 -10.78 21.21
C ASP A 179 17.31 -9.64 20.18
N LEU A 180 18.45 -9.41 19.51
CA LEU A 180 18.57 -8.47 18.38
C LEU A 180 17.52 -8.71 17.29
N GLN A 181 17.13 -9.97 17.08
CA GLN A 181 16.06 -10.35 16.15
C GLN A 181 14.71 -9.72 16.53
N THR A 182 14.43 -9.59 17.84
CA THR A 182 13.19 -8.96 18.35
C THR A 182 13.20 -7.47 18.03
N VAL A 183 14.36 -6.80 18.21
CA VAL A 183 14.53 -5.38 17.88
C VAL A 183 14.36 -5.16 16.37
N LEU A 184 14.99 -5.99 15.54
CA LEU A 184 14.83 -5.90 14.08
C LEU A 184 13.37 -6.11 13.66
N LYS A 185 12.68 -7.08 14.27
CA LYS A 185 11.26 -7.33 13.99
C LYS A 185 10.39 -6.14 14.38
N PHE A 186 10.66 -5.52 15.53
CA PHE A 186 10.01 -4.28 15.94
C PHE A 186 10.19 -3.18 14.90
N LEU A 187 11.42 -2.93 14.43
CA LEU A 187 11.69 -1.92 13.41
C LEU A 187 10.93 -2.18 12.11
N LEU A 188 10.83 -3.44 11.68
CA LEU A 188 10.06 -3.81 10.47
C LEU A 188 8.55 -3.62 10.64
N PHE A 189 8.00 -3.92 11.82
CA PHE A 189 6.60 -3.64 12.12
C PHE A 189 6.33 -2.14 12.25
N TYR A 190 7.23 -1.42 12.91
CA TYR A 190 7.15 0.03 13.07
C TYR A 190 7.21 0.75 11.72
N ALA A 191 8.12 0.36 10.83
CA ALA A 191 8.16 0.89 9.46
C ALA A 191 6.81 0.74 8.75
N GLY A 192 6.15 -0.41 8.89
CA GLY A 192 4.84 -0.63 8.31
C GLY A 192 3.71 0.21 8.91
N ASP A 193 3.72 0.45 10.21
CA ASP A 193 2.72 1.33 10.85
C ASP A 193 2.98 2.80 10.52
N LEU A 194 4.24 3.22 10.55
CA LEU A 194 4.63 4.57 10.20
C LEU A 194 4.30 4.88 8.73
N ALA A 195 4.45 3.90 7.82
CA ALA A 195 3.99 4.03 6.44
C ALA A 195 2.47 4.29 6.35
N ASN A 196 1.67 3.61 7.18
CA ASN A 196 0.23 3.85 7.22
C ASN A 196 -0.10 5.25 7.77
N VAL A 197 0.67 5.74 8.76
CA VAL A 197 0.52 7.09 9.30
C VAL A 197 0.79 8.14 8.22
N PHE A 198 1.94 8.04 7.54
CA PHE A 198 2.25 8.96 6.43
C PHE A 198 1.22 8.88 5.30
N PHE A 199 0.73 7.67 4.98
CA PHE A 199 -0.33 7.50 3.99
C PHE A 199 -1.63 8.20 4.40
N ILE A 200 -2.11 8.01 5.64
CA ILE A 200 -3.35 8.66 6.12
C ILE A 200 -3.21 10.18 6.10
N ILE A 201 -2.07 10.71 6.55
CA ILE A 201 -1.82 12.16 6.58
C ILE A 201 -1.78 12.71 5.15
N THR A 202 -0.98 12.11 4.26
CA THR A 202 -0.86 12.61 2.87
C THR A 202 -2.17 12.51 2.10
N VAL A 203 -2.94 11.43 2.27
CA VAL A 203 -4.29 11.30 1.68
C VAL A 203 -5.25 12.33 2.27
N GLY A 204 -5.23 12.53 3.59
CA GLY A 204 -6.03 13.54 4.26
C GLY A 204 -5.74 14.95 3.73
N THR A 205 -4.47 15.34 3.67
CA THR A 205 -4.04 16.63 3.13
C THR A 205 -4.36 16.78 1.64
N GLY A 206 -4.16 15.73 0.84
CA GLY A 206 -4.49 15.73 -0.58
C GLY A 206 -5.99 15.92 -0.85
N ILE A 207 -6.84 15.20 -0.11
CA ILE A 207 -8.31 15.33 -0.20
C ILE A 207 -8.77 16.68 0.36
N TYR A 208 -8.14 17.17 1.42
CA TYR A 208 -8.43 18.48 2.00
C TYR A 208 -8.22 19.58 0.96
N TRP A 209 -7.05 19.66 0.31
CA TRP A 209 -6.84 20.62 -0.78
C TRP A 209 -7.70 20.34 -2.00
N LEU A 210 -7.95 19.09 -2.37
CA LEU A 210 -8.88 18.78 -3.45
C LEU A 210 -10.25 19.42 -3.22
N VAL A 211 -10.86 19.15 -2.06
CA VAL A 211 -12.22 19.60 -1.75
C VAL A 211 -12.24 21.09 -1.49
N PHE A 212 -11.40 21.60 -0.59
CA PHE A 212 -11.45 22.98 -0.16
C PHE A 212 -10.90 23.96 -1.19
N PHE A 213 -10.13 23.55 -2.21
CA PHE A 213 -9.72 24.43 -3.30
C PHE A 213 -10.71 24.39 -4.47
N LYS A 214 -11.16 23.20 -4.88
CA LYS A 214 -12.05 23.05 -6.05
C LYS A 214 -13.52 23.34 -5.76
N ALA A 215 -14.00 23.10 -4.54
CA ALA A 215 -15.39 23.33 -4.14
C ALA A 215 -15.63 24.72 -3.51
N GLN A 216 -14.74 25.69 -3.74
CA GLN A 216 -14.88 27.03 -3.17
C GLN A 216 -15.99 27.84 -3.84
N GLN A 217 -16.90 28.37 -3.01
CA GLN A 217 -17.82 29.45 -3.39
C GLN A 217 -17.21 30.83 -3.09
N PHE A 218 -16.43 30.91 -2.00
CA PHE A 218 -15.64 32.07 -1.60
C PHE A 218 -14.19 31.64 -1.43
N VAL A 219 -13.24 32.53 -1.71
CA VAL A 219 -11.80 32.25 -1.61
C VAL A 219 -11.43 32.04 -0.14
N SER A 220 -11.33 30.78 0.29
CA SER A 220 -10.95 30.42 1.66
C SER A 220 -9.52 29.89 1.76
N VAL A 221 -9.03 29.28 0.68
CA VAL A 221 -7.76 28.54 0.65
C VAL A 221 -7.05 28.77 -0.69
N PHE A 222 -5.74 29.00 -0.64
CA PHE A 222 -4.86 28.87 -1.81
C PHE A 222 -4.03 27.58 -1.76
N LEU A 223 -3.61 27.12 -2.93
CA LEU A 223 -2.73 25.96 -3.05
C LEU A 223 -1.35 26.25 -2.42
N PRO A 224 -0.66 25.22 -1.90
CA PRO A 224 0.72 25.35 -1.45
C PRO A 224 1.66 25.81 -2.54
N LEU A 225 2.65 26.60 -2.12
CA LEU A 225 3.75 27.00 -2.98
C LEU A 225 4.60 25.77 -3.35
N PRO A 226 5.32 25.79 -4.49
CA PRO A 226 6.15 24.66 -4.90
C PRO A 226 7.13 24.17 -3.83
N SER A 227 7.70 25.08 -3.02
CA SER A 227 8.60 24.72 -1.92
C SER A 227 7.88 23.95 -0.80
N GLN A 228 6.61 24.25 -0.54
CA GLN A 228 5.78 23.54 0.45
C GLN A 228 5.29 22.19 -0.11
N GLU A 229 5.10 22.07 -1.42
CA GLU A 229 4.80 20.80 -2.07
C GLU A 229 5.98 19.81 -1.99
N GLU A 230 7.23 20.28 -1.86
CA GLU A 230 8.41 19.40 -1.71
C GLU A 230 8.38 18.58 -0.41
N ASP A 231 7.98 19.19 0.71
CA ASP A 231 7.81 18.47 1.98
C ASP A 231 6.72 17.40 1.87
N PHE A 232 5.61 17.74 1.21
CA PHE A 232 4.52 16.80 0.94
C PHE A 232 4.97 15.61 0.10
N VAL A 233 5.70 15.86 -1.00
CA VAL A 233 6.24 14.80 -1.86
C VAL A 233 7.22 13.92 -1.10
N THR A 234 8.02 14.50 -0.19
CA THR A 234 8.94 13.76 0.67
C THR A 234 8.18 12.82 1.60
N TYR A 235 7.06 13.24 2.20
CA TYR A 235 6.21 12.35 3.01
C TYR A 235 5.61 11.19 2.20
N VAL A 236 5.17 11.43 0.97
CA VAL A 236 4.67 10.37 0.08
C VAL A 236 5.80 9.37 -0.26
N GLY A 237 7.01 9.87 -0.55
CA GLY A 237 8.19 9.03 -0.81
C GLY A 237 8.60 8.18 0.40
N CYS A 238 8.55 8.75 1.61
CA CYS A 238 8.77 8.05 2.86
C CYS A 238 7.70 6.97 3.10
N ALA A 239 6.43 7.30 2.88
CA ALA A 239 5.33 6.34 2.99
C ALA A 239 5.56 5.14 2.06
N PHE A 240 5.88 5.39 0.79
CA PHE A 240 6.16 4.34 -0.19
C PHE A 240 7.34 3.46 0.23
N SER A 241 8.47 4.06 0.60
CA SER A 241 9.70 3.33 0.95
C SER A 241 9.50 2.41 2.15
N LEU A 242 8.84 2.92 3.21
CA LEU A 242 8.53 2.14 4.40
C LEU A 242 7.46 1.06 4.11
N LYS A 243 6.49 1.35 3.25
CA LYS A 243 5.47 0.38 2.84
C LYS A 243 6.06 -0.76 2.01
N ALA A 244 7.01 -0.45 1.12
CA ALA A 244 7.75 -1.44 0.35
C ALA A 244 8.52 -2.41 1.27
N LEU A 245 9.18 -1.87 2.30
CA LEU A 245 9.87 -2.68 3.32
C LEU A 245 8.89 -3.59 4.07
N GLN A 246 7.72 -3.07 4.46
CA GLN A 246 6.67 -3.87 5.10
C GLN A 246 6.16 -4.99 4.18
N LEU A 247 5.90 -4.68 2.91
CA LEU A 247 5.40 -5.64 1.93
C LEU A 247 6.43 -6.76 1.71
N LEU A 248 7.70 -6.41 1.53
CA LEU A 248 8.78 -7.40 1.36
C LEU A 248 8.88 -8.31 2.59
N HIS A 249 8.85 -7.74 3.79
CA HIS A 249 8.86 -8.51 5.03
C HIS A 249 7.66 -9.46 5.16
N LYS A 250 6.45 -9.00 4.79
CA LYS A 250 5.26 -9.85 4.76
C LYS A 250 5.38 -10.96 3.72
N LEU A 251 5.86 -10.63 2.52
CA LEU A 251 6.05 -11.60 1.43
C LEU A 251 7.02 -12.71 1.86
N VAL A 252 8.16 -12.35 2.45
CA VAL A 252 9.11 -13.33 3.00
C VAL A 252 8.44 -14.19 4.06
N SER A 253 7.71 -13.59 5.01
CA SER A 253 7.03 -14.34 6.07
C SER A 253 5.98 -15.32 5.52
N GLN A 254 5.23 -14.93 4.48
CA GLN A 254 4.25 -15.78 3.80
C GLN A 254 4.90 -16.91 3.00
N LEU A 255 6.10 -16.68 2.44
CA LEU A 255 6.85 -17.67 1.68
C LEU A 255 7.55 -18.71 2.56
N THR A 256 7.73 -18.42 3.84
CA THR A 256 8.39 -19.32 4.80
C THR A 256 7.41 -20.14 5.66
N VAL A 257 6.11 -20.09 5.38
CA VAL A 257 5.10 -20.82 6.16
C VAL A 257 5.31 -22.32 6.01
N ASP A 258 5.30 -23.03 7.13
CA ASP A 258 5.31 -24.50 7.15
C ASP A 258 3.86 -24.99 6.98
N ILE A 259 3.64 -25.84 5.98
CA ILE A 259 2.34 -26.45 5.70
C ILE A 259 2.49 -27.97 5.69
N PHE A 260 1.56 -28.65 6.35
CA PHE A 260 1.47 -30.10 6.39
C PHE A 260 0.01 -30.54 6.18
N PHE A 261 -0.18 -31.57 5.35
CA PHE A 261 -1.48 -32.20 5.11
C PHE A 261 -1.59 -33.49 5.90
N ILE A 262 -2.60 -33.58 6.77
CA ILE A 262 -2.88 -34.76 7.57
C ILE A 262 -3.93 -35.58 6.84
N ASP A 263 -3.55 -36.78 6.40
CA ASP A 263 -4.45 -37.71 5.72
C ASP A 263 -5.05 -38.69 6.74
N TRP A 264 -6.36 -38.64 6.91
CA TRP A 264 -7.11 -39.46 7.86
C TRP A 264 -7.57 -40.80 7.29
N GLU A 265 -7.34 -41.05 6.00
CA GLU A 265 -7.80 -42.25 5.33
C GLU A 265 -7.08 -43.50 5.85
N ARG A 266 -7.86 -44.55 6.07
CA ARG A 266 -7.37 -45.83 6.58
C ARG A 266 -7.26 -46.85 5.45
N PRO A 267 -6.24 -47.72 5.48
CA PRO A 267 -6.05 -48.72 4.44
C PRO A 267 -7.23 -49.71 4.38
N LYS A 268 -7.79 -49.91 3.18
CA LYS A 268 -8.91 -50.83 2.94
C LYS A 268 -8.42 -52.28 2.89
N GLY A 269 -8.43 -52.93 4.06
CA GLY A 269 -8.10 -54.35 4.19
C GLY A 269 -6.61 -54.68 4.12
N LYS A 270 -6.30 -55.98 4.04
CA LYS A 270 -4.93 -56.49 3.97
C LYS A 270 -4.70 -57.13 2.60
N VAL A 271 -3.67 -56.68 1.90
CA VAL A 271 -3.19 -57.29 0.67
C VAL A 271 -2.10 -58.31 1.02
N LEU A 272 -2.18 -59.50 0.45
CA LEU A 272 -1.16 -60.52 0.60
C LEU A 272 0.04 -60.14 -0.29
N LYS A 273 1.16 -59.76 0.33
CA LYS A 273 2.42 -59.56 -0.41
C LYS A 273 3.17 -60.88 -0.41
N ALA A 274 3.30 -61.52 -1.57
CA ALA A 274 4.27 -62.59 -1.75
C ALA A 274 5.67 -61.96 -1.76
N VAL A 275 6.50 -62.31 -0.77
CA VAL A 275 7.92 -61.97 -0.79
C VAL A 275 8.60 -63.10 -1.56
N GLU A 276 9.23 -62.79 -2.70
CA GLU A 276 10.10 -63.75 -3.38
C GLU A 276 11.26 -64.11 -2.46
N GLY A 277 11.32 -65.38 -2.02
CA GLY A 277 12.50 -65.96 -1.35
C GLY A 277 12.27 -66.70 -0.03
N GLU A 278 11.20 -66.41 0.72
CA GLU A 278 10.87 -67.14 1.95
C GLU A 278 9.35 -67.29 2.03
N GLY A 279 8.84 -68.53 2.17
CA GLY A 279 7.41 -68.89 2.18
C GLY A 279 6.58 -68.35 3.35
N VAL A 280 6.89 -67.15 3.84
CA VAL A 280 6.16 -66.44 4.89
C VAL A 280 5.24 -65.42 4.22
N ILE A 281 3.95 -65.75 4.15
CA ILE A 281 2.90 -64.83 3.70
C ILE A 281 2.72 -63.73 4.75
N LYS A 282 3.30 -62.55 4.51
CA LYS A 282 3.06 -61.36 5.35
C LYS A 282 1.86 -60.59 4.80
N SER A 283 0.79 -60.51 5.58
CA SER A 283 -0.35 -59.64 5.26
C SER A 283 0.06 -58.17 5.46
N ALA A 284 0.18 -57.40 4.37
CA ALA A 284 0.44 -55.96 4.44
C ALA A 284 -0.88 -55.20 4.32
N ALA A 285 -1.02 -54.05 4.98
CA ALA A 285 -2.19 -53.21 4.77
C ALA A 285 -2.24 -52.70 3.32
N ALA A 286 -3.44 -52.58 2.74
CA ALA A 286 -3.60 -52.03 1.40
C ALA A 286 -3.05 -50.59 1.32
N PRO A 287 -2.42 -50.17 0.21
CA PRO A 287 -1.96 -48.79 0.07
C PRO A 287 -3.14 -47.82 0.02
N VAL A 288 -2.98 -46.66 0.67
CA VAL A 288 -3.94 -45.54 0.62
C VAL A 288 -3.64 -44.67 -0.60
N SER A 289 -4.68 -44.15 -1.25
CA SER A 289 -4.54 -43.26 -2.40
C SER A 289 -3.99 -41.89 -1.97
N ILE A 290 -2.97 -41.40 -2.69
CA ILE A 290 -2.36 -40.07 -2.48
C ILE A 290 -3.08 -38.94 -3.24
N TRP A 291 -3.97 -39.28 -4.19
CA TRP A 291 -4.59 -38.31 -5.10
C TRP A 291 -5.38 -37.22 -4.37
N ARG A 292 -6.03 -37.54 -3.25
CA ARG A 292 -6.73 -36.56 -2.41
C ARG A 292 -5.78 -35.48 -1.92
N THR A 293 -4.57 -35.85 -1.49
CA THR A 293 -3.54 -34.89 -1.02
C THR A 293 -3.04 -34.03 -2.16
N TYR A 294 -2.85 -34.58 -3.36
CA TYR A 294 -2.50 -33.78 -4.54
C TYR A 294 -3.60 -32.80 -4.92
N PHE A 295 -4.86 -33.22 -4.85
CA PHE A 295 -5.99 -32.34 -5.13
C PHE A 295 -6.06 -31.17 -4.15
N ILE A 296 -5.98 -31.42 -2.84
CA ILE A 296 -5.96 -30.36 -1.82
C ILE A 296 -4.73 -29.46 -1.97
N ALA A 297 -3.56 -30.01 -2.30
CA ALA A 297 -2.35 -29.22 -2.53
C ALA A 297 -2.50 -28.30 -3.75
N ASN A 298 -3.13 -28.77 -4.83
CA ASN A 298 -3.39 -27.98 -6.02
C ASN A 298 -4.36 -26.82 -5.73
N GLU A 299 -5.47 -27.10 -5.07
CA GLU A 299 -6.46 -26.08 -4.69
C GLU A 299 -5.85 -25.05 -3.73
N TRP A 300 -5.00 -25.49 -2.80
CA TRP A 300 -4.25 -24.58 -1.94
C TRP A 300 -3.31 -23.67 -2.76
N ASN A 301 -2.64 -24.21 -3.79
CA ASN A 301 -1.77 -23.45 -4.68
C ASN A 301 -2.53 -22.34 -5.42
N GLU A 302 -3.71 -22.66 -5.97
CA GLU A 302 -4.55 -21.69 -6.67
C GLU A 302 -4.96 -20.52 -5.75
N ILE A 303 -5.36 -20.82 -4.51
CA ILE A 303 -5.87 -19.81 -3.57
C ILE A 303 -4.75 -18.88 -3.04
N GLN A 304 -3.47 -19.24 -3.15
CA GLN A 304 -2.35 -18.45 -2.58
C GLN A 304 -2.30 -16.99 -3.03
N THR A 305 -2.68 -16.74 -4.29
CA THR A 305 -2.57 -15.42 -4.93
C THR A 305 -3.92 -14.75 -5.15
N VAL A 306 -5.02 -15.37 -4.74
CA VAL A 306 -6.35 -14.78 -4.85
C VAL A 306 -6.45 -13.55 -3.96
N ARG A 307 -6.80 -12.41 -4.58
CA ARG A 307 -7.08 -11.13 -3.93
C ARG A 307 -8.58 -10.97 -3.72
N LYS A 308 -8.95 -10.10 -2.77
CA LYS A 308 -10.37 -9.77 -2.52
C LYS A 308 -10.95 -8.86 -3.59
N ILE A 309 -10.12 -7.99 -4.15
CA ILE A 309 -10.47 -7.09 -5.25
C ILE A 309 -9.80 -7.59 -6.53
N ASN A 310 -10.36 -7.24 -7.68
CA ASN A 310 -9.74 -7.55 -8.96
C ASN A 310 -8.69 -6.47 -9.30
N PRO A 311 -7.38 -6.80 -9.32
CA PRO A 311 -6.32 -5.82 -9.52
C PRO A 311 -6.35 -5.18 -10.91
N LEU A 312 -6.67 -5.96 -11.95
CA LEU A 312 -6.78 -5.45 -13.32
C LEU A 312 -7.93 -4.45 -13.43
N PHE A 313 -9.12 -4.83 -12.93
CA PHE A 313 -10.27 -3.95 -12.95
C PHE A 313 -10.03 -2.69 -12.13
N GLN A 314 -9.34 -2.79 -10.99
CA GLN A 314 -8.96 -1.64 -10.16
C GLN A 314 -8.13 -0.61 -10.95
N VAL A 315 -7.05 -1.05 -11.62
CA VAL A 315 -6.19 -0.16 -12.41
C VAL A 315 -6.95 0.45 -13.59
N LEU A 316 -7.71 -0.36 -14.33
CA LEU A 316 -8.48 0.09 -15.49
C LEU A 316 -9.58 1.08 -15.11
N ALA A 317 -10.32 0.82 -14.04
CA ALA A 317 -11.37 1.72 -13.56
C ALA A 317 -10.79 3.07 -13.11
N VAL A 318 -9.67 3.07 -12.36
CA VAL A 318 -9.01 4.31 -11.96
C VAL A 318 -8.51 5.09 -13.18
N LEU A 319 -7.87 4.43 -14.14
CA LEU A 319 -7.39 5.07 -15.36
C LEU A 319 -8.55 5.63 -16.21
N PHE A 320 -9.66 4.90 -16.29
CA PHE A 320 -10.87 5.35 -16.97
C PHE A 320 -11.41 6.64 -16.35
N PHE A 321 -11.56 6.73 -15.03
CA PHE A 321 -12.04 7.96 -14.39
C PHE A 321 -11.04 9.12 -14.53
N LEU A 322 -9.74 8.85 -14.39
CA LEU A 322 -8.71 9.88 -14.53
C LEU A 322 -8.65 10.46 -15.94
N GLU A 323 -8.49 9.63 -16.96
CA GLU A 323 -8.21 10.09 -18.33
C GLU A 323 -9.44 10.17 -19.22
N VAL A 324 -10.36 9.19 -19.16
CA VAL A 324 -11.52 9.14 -20.05
C VAL A 324 -12.64 10.05 -19.57
N VAL A 325 -12.95 10.02 -18.28
CA VAL A 325 -13.96 10.92 -17.69
C VAL A 325 -13.40 12.32 -17.46
N GLY A 326 -12.06 12.46 -17.40
CA GLY A 326 -11.39 13.74 -17.27
C GLY A 326 -11.22 14.23 -15.83
N PHE A 327 -11.23 13.34 -14.83
CA PHE A 327 -10.91 13.72 -13.44
C PHE A 327 -9.49 14.22 -13.30
N SER A 328 -8.60 13.89 -14.24
CA SER A 328 -7.26 14.48 -14.35
C SER A 328 -7.34 16.00 -14.26
N ASN A 329 -8.29 16.66 -14.94
CA ASN A 329 -8.46 18.12 -14.96
C ASN A 329 -8.71 18.76 -13.57
N LEU A 330 -9.15 17.99 -12.58
CA LEU A 330 -9.26 18.46 -11.19
C LEU A 330 -7.89 18.65 -10.51
N ALA A 331 -6.80 18.16 -11.10
CA ALA A 331 -5.45 18.38 -10.59
C ALA A 331 -4.81 19.70 -11.08
N LEU A 332 -5.49 20.45 -11.97
CA LEU A 332 -5.00 21.75 -12.46
C LEU A 332 -5.05 22.80 -11.36
N MET A 333 -4.07 23.72 -11.35
CA MET A 333 -3.97 24.84 -10.40
C MET A 333 -5.04 25.95 -10.57
N ASP A 334 -6.10 25.70 -11.34
CA ASP A 334 -7.22 26.64 -11.48
C ASP A 334 -8.37 26.33 -10.52
N SER A 335 -9.27 27.29 -10.28
CA SER A 335 -10.41 27.10 -9.37
C SER A 335 -11.55 26.30 -9.99
N SER A 336 -11.51 26.02 -11.29
CA SER A 336 -12.65 25.41 -11.96
C SER A 336 -12.73 23.90 -11.68
N SER A 337 -13.96 23.44 -11.43
CA SER A 337 -14.30 22.03 -11.21
C SER A 337 -14.79 21.32 -12.48
N SER A 338 -14.60 21.92 -13.65
CA SER A 338 -15.04 21.33 -14.92
C SER A 338 -14.15 20.15 -15.31
N LEU A 339 -14.78 19.00 -15.57
CA LEU A 339 -14.12 17.77 -16.04
C LEU A 339 -13.74 17.84 -17.52
N THR A 340 -14.39 18.72 -18.29
CA THR A 340 -14.12 18.93 -19.71
C THR A 340 -13.55 20.32 -19.96
N ARG A 341 -12.55 20.42 -20.85
CA ARG A 341 -11.95 21.68 -21.29
C ARG A 341 -11.96 21.81 -22.80
N SER A 342 -12.20 23.03 -23.28
CA SER A 342 -12.00 23.36 -24.69
C SER A 342 -10.51 23.54 -24.97
N GLY A 343 -10.04 23.08 -26.13
CA GLY A 343 -8.62 23.15 -26.51
C GLY A 343 -8.06 24.58 -26.64
N GLU A 344 -8.94 25.59 -26.70
CA GLU A 344 -8.57 27.01 -26.77
C GLU A 344 -8.47 27.67 -25.38
N SER A 345 -8.92 26.98 -24.32
CA SER A 345 -8.87 27.52 -22.96
C SER A 345 -7.45 27.42 -22.37
N TYR A 346 -7.08 28.43 -21.59
CA TYR A 346 -5.82 28.43 -20.85
C TYR A 346 -5.72 27.19 -19.96
N MET A 347 -4.61 26.46 -20.07
CA MET A 347 -4.29 25.33 -19.21
C MET A 347 -3.30 25.75 -18.13
N ALA A 348 -3.78 25.81 -16.89
CA ALA A 348 -2.92 26.01 -15.73
C ALA A 348 -1.96 24.80 -15.56
N PRO A 349 -0.78 24.99 -14.95
CA PRO A 349 0.07 23.87 -14.60
C PRO A 349 -0.60 22.93 -13.57
N TRP A 350 -0.11 21.71 -13.50
CA TRP A 350 -0.56 20.68 -12.55
C TRP A 350 0.01 20.95 -11.14
N SER A 351 -0.83 20.85 -10.10
CA SER A 351 -0.37 20.81 -8.70
C SER A 351 -0.08 19.37 -8.30
N ARG A 352 1.06 19.15 -7.63
CA ARG A 352 1.46 17.81 -7.16
C ARG A 352 0.50 17.29 -6.08
N VAL A 353 0.05 18.17 -5.19
CA VAL A 353 -0.85 17.80 -4.08
C VAL A 353 -2.23 17.43 -4.60
N LEU A 354 -2.79 18.22 -5.52
CA LEU A 354 -4.09 17.92 -6.12
C LEU A 354 -4.05 16.63 -6.94
N ARG A 355 -2.96 16.42 -7.70
CA ARG A 355 -2.77 15.22 -8.52
C ARG A 355 -2.73 13.95 -7.66
N PHE A 356 -1.99 13.99 -6.55
CA PHE A 356 -2.03 12.93 -5.53
C PHE A 356 -3.42 12.77 -4.91
N GLY A 357 -4.09 13.87 -4.56
CA GLY A 357 -5.43 13.86 -3.97
C GLY A 357 -6.49 13.19 -4.85
N VAL A 358 -6.58 13.57 -6.13
CA VAL A 358 -7.52 12.98 -7.09
C VAL A 358 -7.26 11.47 -7.24
N SER A 359 -6.01 11.11 -7.50
CA SER A 359 -5.62 9.72 -7.74
C SER A 359 -5.88 8.84 -6.51
N ALA A 360 -5.41 9.24 -5.33
CA ALA A 360 -5.63 8.49 -4.09
C ALA A 360 -7.12 8.36 -3.75
N ALA A 361 -7.91 9.42 -3.91
CA ALA A 361 -9.36 9.39 -3.68
C ALA A 361 -10.06 8.40 -4.61
N LEU A 362 -9.74 8.42 -5.91
CA LEU A 362 -10.33 7.48 -6.88
C LEU A 362 -9.93 6.03 -6.59
N TRP A 363 -8.66 5.77 -6.28
CA TRP A 363 -8.20 4.43 -5.90
C TRP A 363 -8.97 3.90 -4.69
N LEU A 364 -9.11 4.70 -3.63
CA LEU A 364 -9.84 4.31 -2.43
C LEU A 364 -11.34 4.13 -2.69
N ALA A 365 -11.96 5.01 -3.48
CA ALA A 365 -13.37 4.91 -3.83
C ALA A 365 -13.68 3.64 -4.64
N VAL A 366 -12.89 3.37 -5.69
CA VAL A 366 -13.07 2.16 -6.51
C VAL A 366 -12.82 0.90 -5.66
N ALA A 367 -11.78 0.88 -4.82
CA ALA A 367 -11.50 -0.28 -3.98
C ALA A 367 -12.60 -0.53 -2.93
N PHE A 368 -13.17 0.54 -2.38
CA PHE A 368 -14.30 0.46 -1.45
C PHE A 368 -15.54 -0.11 -2.13
N LEU A 369 -15.89 0.37 -3.33
CA LEU A 369 -17.00 -0.14 -4.12
C LEU A 369 -16.79 -1.62 -4.49
N GLN A 370 -15.59 -2.01 -4.91
CA GLN A 370 -15.26 -3.41 -5.17
C GLN A 370 -15.42 -4.27 -3.91
N THR A 371 -14.92 -3.80 -2.77
CA THR A 371 -15.03 -4.54 -1.51
C THR A 371 -16.48 -4.78 -1.11
N ILE A 372 -17.35 -3.77 -1.27
CA ILE A 372 -18.80 -3.92 -1.05
C ILE A 372 -19.38 -4.94 -2.04
N TYR A 373 -19.04 -4.84 -3.33
CA TYR A 373 -19.53 -5.76 -4.35
C TYR A 373 -19.15 -7.22 -4.03
N PHE A 374 -17.88 -7.47 -3.73
CA PHE A 374 -17.40 -8.81 -3.41
C PHE A 374 -18.02 -9.36 -2.13
N ALA A 375 -18.06 -8.57 -1.05
CA ALA A 375 -18.58 -9.02 0.24
C ALA A 375 -20.10 -9.23 0.25
N VAL A 376 -20.87 -8.38 -0.44
CA VAL A 376 -22.35 -8.42 -0.40
C VAL A 376 -22.92 -9.34 -1.49
N PHE A 377 -22.33 -9.29 -2.69
CA PHE A 377 -22.88 -10.00 -3.86
C PHE A 377 -22.05 -11.23 -4.23
N TYR A 378 -20.76 -11.09 -4.50
CA TYR A 378 -19.96 -12.18 -5.07
C TYR A 378 -19.81 -13.37 -4.11
N GLU A 379 -19.32 -13.12 -2.89
CA GLU A 379 -19.10 -14.16 -1.87
C GLU A 379 -20.41 -14.85 -1.46
N ARG A 380 -21.54 -14.14 -1.54
CA ARG A 380 -22.84 -14.65 -1.08
C ARG A 380 -23.62 -15.40 -2.15
N PHE A 381 -23.55 -14.98 -3.41
CA PHE A 381 -24.39 -15.51 -4.48
C PHE A 381 -23.62 -16.24 -5.59
N VAL A 382 -22.31 -16.00 -5.72
CA VAL A 382 -21.51 -16.58 -6.81
C VAL A 382 -20.57 -17.64 -6.27
N GLU A 383 -19.57 -17.25 -5.48
CA GLU A 383 -18.48 -18.14 -5.12
C GLU A 383 -17.74 -17.63 -3.87
N ASP A 384 -17.58 -18.51 -2.87
CA ASP A 384 -16.65 -18.31 -1.76
C ASP A 384 -15.57 -19.39 -1.83
N LYS A 385 -14.46 -19.06 -2.49
CA LYS A 385 -13.31 -19.97 -2.69
C LYS A 385 -12.77 -20.53 -1.38
N ILE A 386 -12.86 -19.78 -0.29
CA ILE A 386 -12.29 -20.18 1.00
C ILE A 386 -13.19 -21.19 1.69
N THR A 387 -14.50 -20.95 1.72
CA THR A 387 -15.45 -21.91 2.26
C THR A 387 -15.44 -23.20 1.42
N GLN A 388 -15.40 -23.08 0.09
CA GLN A 388 -15.28 -24.25 -0.80
C GLN A 388 -14.02 -25.08 -0.53
N PHE A 389 -12.88 -24.43 -0.28
CA PHE A 389 -11.66 -25.14 0.10
C PHE A 389 -11.78 -25.89 1.44
N ILE A 390 -12.41 -25.27 2.44
CA ILE A 390 -12.63 -25.91 3.75
C ILE A 390 -13.57 -27.11 3.61
N ASP A 391 -14.66 -26.96 2.85
CA ASP A 391 -15.59 -28.05 2.55
C ASP A 391 -14.90 -29.18 1.80
N LEU A 392 -14.05 -28.84 0.84
CA LEU A 392 -13.29 -29.81 0.08
C LEU A 392 -12.30 -30.60 0.96
N CYS A 393 -11.65 -29.95 1.93
CA CYS A 393 -10.80 -30.62 2.91
C CYS A 393 -11.58 -31.69 3.67
N CYS A 394 -12.81 -31.39 4.08
CA CYS A 394 -13.70 -32.33 4.79
C CYS A 394 -14.14 -33.49 3.90
N MET A 395 -14.55 -33.21 2.67
CA MET A 395 -14.96 -34.23 1.71
C MET A 395 -13.79 -35.14 1.32
N SER A 396 -12.58 -34.59 1.25
CA SER A 396 -11.36 -35.34 0.91
C SER A 396 -10.72 -36.05 2.12
N ASN A 397 -11.27 -35.93 3.33
CA ASN A 397 -10.75 -36.52 4.55
C ASN A 397 -9.29 -36.10 4.87
N ILE A 398 -8.96 -34.83 4.60
CA ILE A 398 -7.62 -34.26 4.80
C ILE A 398 -7.71 -32.99 5.65
N SER A 399 -6.98 -32.94 6.76
CA SER A 399 -6.82 -31.70 7.52
C SER A 399 -5.57 -30.93 7.09
N VAL A 400 -5.63 -29.60 7.17
CA VAL A 400 -4.49 -28.72 6.86
C VAL A 400 -3.93 -28.14 8.14
N PHE A 401 -2.64 -28.36 8.38
CA PHE A 401 -1.91 -27.84 9.54
C PHE A 401 -0.86 -26.84 9.08
N LEU A 402 -1.01 -25.59 9.50
CA LEU A 402 -0.20 -24.44 9.06
C LEU A 402 0.52 -23.83 10.25
N LEU A 403 1.82 -23.61 10.14
CA LEU A 403 2.60 -22.85 11.11
C LEU A 403 3.16 -21.60 10.45
N SER A 404 2.55 -20.46 10.78
CA SER A 404 3.02 -19.14 10.33
C SER A 404 4.23 -18.66 11.14
N HIS A 405 4.33 -19.11 12.39
CA HIS A 405 5.44 -18.87 13.31
C HIS A 405 5.79 -20.18 14.03
N SER A 406 6.90 -20.20 14.79
CA SER A 406 7.40 -21.42 15.42
C SER A 406 6.35 -22.16 16.26
N CYS A 407 5.62 -21.46 17.13
CA CYS A 407 4.63 -22.07 18.02
C CYS A 407 3.20 -21.63 17.69
N PHE A 408 2.96 -21.06 16.51
CA PHE A 408 1.67 -20.46 16.20
C PHE A 408 1.31 -20.58 14.72
N GLY A 409 0.03 -20.85 14.47
CA GLY A 409 -0.49 -20.84 13.10
C GLY A 409 -1.97 -21.16 13.05
N TYR A 410 -2.36 -21.98 12.09
CA TYR A 410 -3.75 -22.27 11.76
C TYR A 410 -3.96 -23.76 11.51
N TYR A 411 -5.14 -24.24 11.89
CA TYR A 411 -5.57 -25.60 11.64
C TYR A 411 -6.94 -25.59 10.96
N ILE A 412 -7.04 -26.28 9.84
CA ILE A 412 -8.30 -26.54 9.14
C ILE A 412 -8.61 -28.01 9.37
N HIS A 413 -9.68 -28.27 10.10
CA HIS A 413 -10.18 -29.61 10.34
C HIS A 413 -10.92 -30.10 9.09
N GLY A 414 -10.42 -31.20 8.52
CA GLY A 414 -11.01 -31.84 7.34
C GLY A 414 -11.20 -33.34 7.52
N ARG A 415 -11.38 -33.83 8.75
CA ARG A 415 -11.72 -35.24 8.96
C ARG A 415 -13.16 -35.48 8.54
N SER A 416 -13.36 -36.41 7.61
CA SER A 416 -14.69 -36.74 7.11
C SER A 416 -15.53 -37.42 8.19
N VAL A 417 -16.81 -37.05 8.27
CA VAL A 417 -17.79 -37.67 9.17
C VAL A 417 -18.14 -39.10 8.76
N HIS A 418 -17.92 -39.44 7.48
CA HIS A 418 -18.16 -40.77 6.92
C HIS A 418 -16.97 -41.72 7.10
N GLY A 419 -15.83 -41.22 7.61
CA GLY A 419 -14.62 -42.00 7.91
C GLY A 419 -13.76 -42.35 6.70
N HIS A 420 -14.33 -42.36 5.49
CA HIS A 420 -13.65 -42.65 4.23
C HIS A 420 -14.06 -41.65 3.14
N ALA A 421 -13.10 -41.20 2.34
CA ALA A 421 -13.34 -40.29 1.21
C ALA A 421 -13.21 -40.99 -0.16
N ASP A 422 -12.33 -41.98 -0.30
CA ASP A 422 -12.11 -42.73 -1.55
C ASP A 422 -13.24 -43.73 -1.80
N THR A 423 -14.41 -43.23 -2.21
CA THR A 423 -15.66 -43.99 -2.38
C THR A 423 -16.15 -43.93 -3.83
N ASN A 424 -17.09 -44.81 -4.19
CA ASN A 424 -17.71 -44.77 -5.51
C ASN A 424 -18.72 -43.60 -5.60
N MET A 425 -19.16 -43.26 -6.82
CA MET A 425 -20.09 -42.14 -7.04
C MET A 425 -21.41 -42.30 -6.27
N GLU A 426 -21.92 -43.53 -6.16
CA GLU A 426 -23.19 -43.83 -5.47
C GLU A 426 -23.09 -43.59 -3.95
N GLU A 427 -22.02 -44.07 -3.32
CA GLU A 427 -21.73 -43.90 -1.90
C GLU A 427 -21.47 -42.42 -1.58
N MET A 428 -20.73 -41.71 -2.43
CA MET A 428 -20.51 -40.26 -2.28
C MET A 428 -21.83 -39.48 -2.36
N SER A 429 -22.72 -39.82 -3.31
CA SER A 429 -24.04 -39.18 -3.41
C SER A 429 -24.93 -39.50 -2.21
N MET A 430 -24.87 -40.72 -1.69
CA MET A 430 -25.63 -41.11 -0.49
C MET A 430 -25.11 -40.38 0.76
N ASN A 431 -23.79 -40.22 0.89
CA ASN A 431 -23.14 -39.49 1.98
C ASN A 431 -23.56 -38.02 1.99
N LEU A 432 -23.51 -37.35 0.83
CA LEU A 432 -24.00 -35.97 0.66
C LEU A 432 -25.48 -35.82 1.01
N LYS A 433 -26.32 -36.79 0.62
CA LYS A 433 -27.74 -36.80 0.96
C LYS A 433 -27.97 -36.93 2.47
N ARG A 434 -27.20 -37.80 3.14
CA ARG A 434 -27.26 -37.96 4.60
C ARG A 434 -26.82 -36.71 5.35
N GLU A 435 -25.81 -36.00 4.85
CA GLU A 435 -25.42 -34.70 5.41
C GLU A 435 -26.51 -33.65 5.22
N ALA A 436 -27.11 -33.57 4.01
CA ALA A 436 -28.21 -32.63 3.74
C ALA A 436 -29.45 -32.89 4.61
N GLU A 437 -29.73 -34.15 4.92
CA GLU A 437 -30.82 -34.58 5.80
C GLU A 437 -30.45 -34.52 7.30
N ASN A 438 -29.26 -34.03 7.66
CA ASN A 438 -28.72 -33.99 9.04
C ASN A 438 -28.73 -35.36 9.75
N LEU A 439 -28.55 -36.45 9.00
CA LEU A 439 -28.49 -37.82 9.50
C LEU A 439 -27.08 -38.23 9.98
N CYS A 440 -26.12 -37.31 9.94
CA CYS A 440 -24.72 -37.52 10.32
C CYS A 440 -24.27 -36.50 11.37
N SER A 441 -23.17 -36.79 12.07
CA SER A 441 -22.54 -35.82 12.96
C SER A 441 -22.11 -34.58 12.17
N GLN A 442 -22.09 -33.42 12.83
CA GLN A 442 -21.54 -32.19 12.27
C GLN A 442 -20.04 -32.30 11.96
N ARG A 443 -19.56 -31.49 11.02
CA ARG A 443 -18.19 -31.59 10.45
C ARG A 443 -17.09 -30.93 11.30
N GLY A 444 -17.41 -30.34 12.45
CA GLY A 444 -16.44 -29.64 13.29
C GLY A 444 -15.57 -30.57 14.14
N LEU A 445 -14.48 -30.01 14.71
CA LEU A 445 -13.53 -30.76 15.53
C LEU A 445 -14.14 -31.27 16.83
N LEU A 446 -14.99 -30.46 17.46
CA LEU A 446 -15.72 -30.84 18.67
C LEU A 446 -17.06 -31.50 18.29
N PRO A 447 -17.53 -32.50 19.07
CA PRO A 447 -18.80 -33.15 18.81
C PRO A 447 -19.95 -32.12 18.81
N ASN A 448 -20.83 -32.20 17.81
CA ASN A 448 -21.97 -31.30 17.61
C ASN A 448 -21.58 -29.83 17.38
N THR A 449 -20.45 -29.59 16.71
CA THR A 449 -20.09 -28.25 16.24
C THR A 449 -19.80 -28.28 14.74
N ASP A 450 -20.05 -27.15 14.06
CA ASP A 450 -19.72 -26.96 12.63
C ASP A 450 -18.40 -26.19 12.42
N VAL A 451 -17.67 -25.89 13.51
CA VAL A 451 -16.44 -25.08 13.44
C VAL A 451 -15.27 -25.96 12.98
N GLN A 452 -14.72 -25.63 11.81
CA GLN A 452 -13.61 -26.36 11.18
C GLN A 452 -12.29 -25.58 11.20
N THR A 453 -12.32 -24.25 11.35
CA THR A 453 -11.13 -23.41 11.30
C THR A 453 -10.69 -22.98 12.70
N PHE A 454 -9.42 -23.20 13.02
CA PHE A 454 -8.83 -22.89 14.31
C PHE A 454 -7.54 -22.09 14.16
N GLN A 455 -7.34 -21.14 15.06
CA GLN A 455 -6.05 -20.49 15.26
C GLN A 455 -5.33 -21.23 16.38
N ILE A 456 -4.14 -21.76 16.10
CA ILE A 456 -3.46 -22.67 17.02
C ILE A 456 -2.25 -22.00 17.67
N SER A 457 -2.12 -22.19 18.98
CA SER A 457 -0.95 -21.82 19.77
C SER A 457 -0.44 -23.10 20.44
N ILE A 458 0.75 -23.52 20.06
CA ILE A 458 1.29 -24.86 20.34
C ILE A 458 2.27 -24.79 21.51
N SER A 459 2.25 -25.79 22.37
CA SER A 459 3.23 -25.91 23.45
C SER A 459 4.65 -26.20 22.91
N ARG A 460 5.67 -25.70 23.61
CA ARG A 460 7.07 -25.89 23.20
C ARG A 460 7.46 -27.37 23.08
N LYS A 461 6.87 -28.24 23.92
CA LYS A 461 7.09 -29.70 23.87
C LYS A 461 6.63 -30.30 22.54
N MET A 462 5.42 -29.95 22.09
CA MET A 462 4.88 -30.42 20.81
C MET A 462 5.71 -29.89 19.65
N ARG A 463 6.11 -28.60 19.69
CA ARG A 463 6.96 -28.02 18.65
C ARG A 463 8.32 -28.72 18.52
N LEU A 464 8.97 -29.06 19.63
CA LEU A 464 10.25 -29.78 19.59
C LEU A 464 10.13 -31.19 18.97
N GLN A 465 9.02 -31.89 19.21
CA GLN A 465 8.74 -33.18 18.57
C GLN A 465 8.47 -33.01 17.08
N TYR A 466 7.69 -31.99 16.71
CA TYR A 466 7.45 -31.63 15.32
C TYR A 466 8.76 -31.34 14.59
N ASP A 467 9.63 -30.50 15.16
CA ASP A 467 10.93 -30.14 14.56
C ASP A 467 11.84 -31.36 14.40
N ARG A 468 11.90 -32.26 15.39
CA ARG A 468 12.69 -33.48 15.29
C ARG A 468 12.25 -34.37 14.11
N ILE A 469 10.94 -34.52 13.89
CA ILE A 469 10.42 -35.31 12.76
C ILE A 469 10.63 -34.54 11.44
N HIS A 470 10.45 -33.23 11.44
CA HIS A 470 10.62 -32.38 10.26
C HIS A 470 12.07 -32.26 9.80
N GLU A 471 13.04 -32.24 10.71
CA GLU A 471 14.47 -32.28 10.39
C GLU A 471 14.83 -33.57 9.64
N THR A 472 14.22 -34.71 10.02
CA THR A 472 14.41 -35.96 9.27
C THR A 472 13.82 -35.91 7.85
N LEU A 473 12.78 -35.11 7.62
CA LEU A 473 12.21 -34.86 6.29
C LEU A 473 13.08 -33.93 5.43
N THR A 474 13.76 -32.96 6.07
CA THR A 474 14.45 -31.86 5.39
C THR A 474 15.97 -32.02 5.28
N ARG A 475 16.57 -33.08 5.86
CA ARG A 475 18.01 -33.40 5.80
C ARG A 475 18.48 -33.78 4.38
N LYS A 476 18.44 -32.79 3.48
CA LYS A 476 18.92 -32.82 2.09
C LYS A 476 20.04 -31.80 1.81
N ARG A 477 20.50 -31.03 2.81
CA ARG A 477 21.42 -29.87 2.58
C ARG A 477 22.65 -29.81 3.49
N GLY A 478 23.23 -30.96 3.84
CA GLY A 478 24.63 -31.01 4.30
C GLY A 478 25.59 -31.10 3.11
N PRO A 479 26.85 -30.63 3.21
CA PRO A 479 27.81 -30.72 2.12
C PRO A 479 27.96 -32.17 1.67
N ALA A 480 27.72 -32.38 0.37
CA ALA A 480 27.74 -33.67 -0.30
C ALA A 480 29.12 -34.32 -0.18
N ARG A 481 29.28 -35.22 0.78
CA ARG A 481 30.29 -36.29 0.73
C ARG A 481 29.63 -37.57 1.24
N LEU A 482 29.61 -38.57 0.37
CA LEU A 482 29.07 -39.93 0.54
C LEU A 482 27.57 -40.08 0.20
N LEU A 483 27.28 -40.02 -1.10
CA LEU A 483 26.03 -40.50 -1.68
C LEU A 483 26.05 -42.03 -1.70
N ASP A 484 25.15 -42.62 -0.91
CA ASP A 484 24.66 -43.98 -1.13
C ASP A 484 23.15 -43.88 -1.45
N SER A 485 22.76 -44.39 -2.63
CA SER A 485 21.40 -44.70 -3.08
C SER A 485 20.29 -43.61 -2.98
N SER A 486 19.90 -43.07 -4.14
CA SER A 486 18.69 -42.25 -4.32
C SER A 486 17.38 -42.98 -3.95
N ALA A 487 17.35 -44.32 -4.03
CA ALA A 487 16.19 -45.14 -3.67
C ALA A 487 15.94 -45.14 -2.15
N ASN A 488 17.00 -45.14 -1.34
CA ASN A 488 16.88 -45.12 0.13
C ASN A 488 16.33 -43.77 0.65
N THR A 489 16.58 -42.69 -0.09
CA THR A 489 16.15 -41.33 0.31
C THR A 489 14.63 -41.14 0.14
N PHE A 490 14.05 -41.66 -0.93
CA PHE A 490 12.59 -41.58 -1.15
C PHE A 490 11.81 -42.41 -0.12
N GLU A 491 12.31 -43.61 0.20
CA GLU A 491 11.70 -44.47 1.22
C GLU A 491 11.80 -43.85 2.63
N GLN A 492 12.93 -43.20 2.95
CA GLN A 492 13.11 -42.45 4.19
C GLN A 492 12.14 -41.27 4.31
N ASN A 493 11.95 -40.48 3.24
CA ASN A 493 11.00 -39.36 3.24
C ASN A 493 9.55 -39.84 3.42
N THR A 494 9.17 -40.92 2.74
CA THR A 494 7.83 -41.51 2.86
C THR A 494 7.59 -42.04 4.27
N LYS A 495 8.59 -42.68 4.90
CA LYS A 495 8.52 -43.13 6.30
C LYS A 495 8.38 -41.95 7.26
N ALA A 496 9.14 -40.89 7.05
CA ALA A 496 9.08 -39.70 7.89
C ALA A 496 7.74 -38.95 7.75
N TYR A 497 7.17 -38.88 6.54
CA TYR A 497 5.83 -38.33 6.32
C TYR A 497 4.75 -39.14 7.04
N ASN A 498 4.79 -40.47 6.91
CA ASN A 498 3.87 -41.35 7.62
C ASN A 498 4.02 -41.24 9.15
N THR A 499 5.24 -41.01 9.63
CA THR A 499 5.52 -40.78 11.06
C THR A 499 4.92 -39.45 11.52
N MET A 500 5.09 -38.38 10.73
CA MET A 500 4.48 -37.07 10.99
C MET A 500 2.95 -37.15 10.96
N ASN A 501 2.38 -37.80 9.96
CA ASN A 501 0.92 -37.96 9.83
C ASN A 501 0.34 -38.71 11.04
N LYS A 502 0.99 -39.80 11.47
CA LYS A 502 0.59 -40.54 12.68
C LYS A 502 0.73 -39.70 13.95
N PHE A 503 1.81 -38.93 14.09
CA PHE A 503 2.04 -38.06 15.25
C PHE A 503 1.00 -36.95 15.34
N LEU A 504 0.72 -36.25 14.24
CA LEU A 504 -0.28 -35.19 14.22
C LEU A 504 -1.70 -35.75 14.39
N GLY A 505 -2.00 -36.90 13.79
CA GLY A 505 -3.26 -37.62 14.01
C GLY A 505 -3.45 -38.00 15.49
N SER A 506 -2.43 -38.59 16.13
CA SER A 506 -2.50 -38.96 17.55
C SER A 506 -2.55 -37.75 18.49
N PHE A 507 -1.93 -36.63 18.11
CA PHE A 507 -2.04 -35.36 18.83
C PHE A 507 -3.47 -34.80 18.79
N ILE A 508 -4.12 -34.78 17.62
CA ILE A 508 -5.50 -34.31 17.47
C ILE A 508 -6.50 -35.26 18.17
N ASP A 509 -6.24 -36.57 18.18
CA ASP A 509 -7.04 -37.58 18.89
C ASP A 509 -6.81 -37.61 20.43
N HIS A 510 -6.12 -36.62 21.01
CA HIS A 510 -5.83 -36.52 22.44
C HIS A 510 -5.07 -37.73 23.05
N VAL A 511 -4.30 -38.47 22.24
CA VAL A 511 -3.57 -39.67 22.70
C VAL A 511 -2.44 -39.30 23.67
N HIS A 512 -1.80 -38.15 23.45
CA HIS A 512 -0.66 -37.69 24.25
C HIS A 512 -1.10 -36.72 25.35
N LYS A 513 -1.45 -37.23 26.54
CA LYS A 513 -1.91 -36.42 27.70
C LYS A 513 -0.95 -35.29 28.11
N GLU A 514 0.36 -35.47 27.90
CA GLU A 514 1.39 -34.48 28.23
C GLU A 514 1.53 -33.34 27.22
N MET A 515 1.00 -33.53 26.00
CA MET A 515 1.02 -32.55 24.91
C MET A 515 -0.40 -32.22 24.47
N ASP A 516 -1.35 -32.36 25.38
CA ASP A 516 -2.78 -32.21 25.09
C ASP A 516 -3.13 -30.77 24.67
N TYR A 517 -4.30 -30.59 24.05
CA TYR A 517 -4.81 -29.28 23.66
C TYR A 517 -6.20 -28.98 24.23
N ILE A 518 -6.49 -27.70 24.37
CA ILE A 518 -7.81 -27.19 24.77
C ILE A 518 -8.39 -26.33 23.66
N VAL A 519 -9.70 -26.43 23.44
CA VAL A 519 -10.44 -25.56 22.52
C VAL A 519 -11.07 -24.42 23.31
N LYS A 520 -10.86 -23.18 22.89
CA LYS A 520 -11.33 -21.97 23.59
C LYS A 520 -11.69 -20.86 22.61
N ASP A 521 -12.58 -19.95 23.01
CA ASP A 521 -12.81 -18.70 22.27
C ASP A 521 -11.81 -17.61 22.67
N LYS A 522 -11.36 -16.82 21.69
CA LYS A 522 -10.61 -15.58 21.98
C LYS A 522 -11.49 -14.56 22.66
N LEU A 523 -10.94 -13.89 23.68
CA LEU A 523 -11.54 -12.72 24.31
C LEU A 523 -11.65 -11.56 23.31
N LEU A 524 -12.57 -10.62 23.53
CA LEU A 524 -12.76 -9.47 22.64
C LEU A 524 -11.47 -8.65 22.48
N LEU A 525 -10.75 -8.40 23.57
CA LEU A 525 -9.47 -7.68 23.51
C LEU A 525 -8.38 -8.45 22.76
N GLU A 526 -8.32 -9.79 22.90
CA GLU A 526 -7.39 -10.63 22.13
C GLU A 526 -7.71 -10.60 20.63
N ARG A 527 -8.99 -10.42 20.26
CA ARG A 527 -9.42 -10.28 18.86
C ARG A 527 -9.07 -8.91 18.29
N VAL A 528 -9.26 -7.83 19.06
CA VAL A 528 -8.99 -6.46 18.60
C VAL A 528 -7.49 -6.20 18.49
N LEU A 529 -6.69 -6.64 19.47
CA LEU A 529 -5.25 -6.42 19.51
C LEU A 529 -4.44 -7.42 18.68
N ASP A 530 -5.08 -8.48 18.16
CA ASP A 530 -4.43 -9.66 17.59
C ASP A 530 -3.25 -10.16 18.46
N MET A 531 -3.50 -10.30 19.76
CA MET A 531 -2.51 -10.78 20.72
C MET A 531 -3.15 -11.77 21.67
N GLU A 532 -2.53 -12.94 21.82
CA GLU A 532 -2.96 -13.96 22.77
C GLU A 532 -2.46 -13.61 24.18
N PHE A 533 -3.36 -13.50 25.16
CA PHE A 533 -2.98 -13.17 26.53
C PHE A 533 -2.45 -14.38 27.30
N MET A 534 -2.93 -15.58 26.95
CA MET A 534 -2.50 -16.84 27.57
C MET A 534 -1.34 -17.47 26.79
N GLU A 535 -0.30 -17.89 27.52
CA GLU A 535 0.81 -18.66 26.95
C GLU A 535 0.55 -20.18 27.08
N PRO A 536 0.76 -20.98 26.01
CA PRO A 536 0.56 -22.43 26.05
C PRO A 536 1.72 -23.14 26.76
N ILE A 537 1.79 -23.01 28.08
CA ILE A 537 2.87 -23.58 28.90
C ILE A 537 2.73 -25.10 29.01
N GLU A 538 1.54 -25.57 29.41
CA GLU A 538 1.29 -27.00 29.67
C GLU A 538 0.52 -27.66 28.53
N LYS A 539 -0.51 -26.99 28.01
CA LYS A 539 -1.37 -27.48 26.92
C LYS A 539 -1.35 -26.52 25.74
N SER A 540 -1.50 -27.07 24.55
CA SER A 540 -1.72 -26.27 23.34
C SER A 540 -3.13 -25.69 23.35
N ILE A 541 -3.35 -24.55 22.69
CA ILE A 541 -4.63 -23.85 22.67
C ILE A 541 -5.12 -23.72 21.24
N PHE A 542 -6.32 -24.21 20.98
CA PHE A 542 -7.04 -24.09 19.73
C PHE A 542 -8.11 -23.02 19.91
N TYR A 543 -7.87 -21.87 19.31
CA TYR A 543 -8.84 -20.80 19.30
C TYR A 543 -9.86 -21.04 18.20
N ASN A 544 -11.15 -21.06 18.54
CA ASN A 544 -12.22 -21.08 17.53
C ASN A 544 -12.05 -19.87 16.61
N GLY A 545 -11.71 -20.14 15.35
CA GLY A 545 -11.53 -19.11 14.34
C GLY A 545 -12.83 -18.82 13.62
N LYS A 546 -13.05 -17.56 13.22
CA LYS A 546 -13.98 -17.29 12.11
C LYS A 546 -13.36 -17.86 10.83
N ARG A 547 -14.19 -18.10 9.80
CA ARG A 547 -13.79 -18.59 8.45
C ARG A 547 -12.55 -17.87 7.86
N ILE A 548 -12.28 -16.65 8.33
CA ILE A 548 -11.24 -15.73 7.86
C ILE A 548 -9.85 -16.01 8.46
N CYS A 549 -9.71 -16.81 9.52
CA CYS A 549 -8.46 -16.91 10.27
C CYS A 549 -7.26 -17.41 9.45
N ALA A 550 -7.44 -18.43 8.60
CA ALA A 550 -6.36 -18.96 7.76
C ALA A 550 -5.95 -18.02 6.60
N LEU A 551 -6.75 -16.98 6.31
CA LEU A 551 -6.55 -16.08 5.18
C LEU A 551 -5.37 -15.12 5.36
N VAL A 552 -4.88 -14.96 6.60
CA VAL A 552 -3.73 -14.09 6.92
C VAL A 552 -2.44 -14.59 6.26
N VAL A 553 -2.34 -15.89 5.97
CA VAL A 553 -1.21 -16.50 5.23
C VAL A 553 -1.30 -16.26 3.72
N LEU A 554 -2.49 -15.90 3.23
CA LEU A 554 -2.81 -15.72 1.82
C LEU A 554 -2.84 -14.21 1.47
N TYR A 555 -2.87 -13.89 0.18
CA TYR A 555 -3.07 -12.51 -0.28
C TYR A 555 -4.43 -11.96 0.17
N TYR A 556 -5.45 -12.81 0.16
CA TYR A 556 -6.81 -12.50 0.59
C TYR A 556 -6.91 -11.79 1.95
N GLY A 557 -6.14 -12.23 2.95
CA GLY A 557 -6.14 -11.62 4.29
C GLY A 557 -5.33 -10.34 4.41
N ASN A 558 -4.54 -9.97 3.39
CA ASN A 558 -3.62 -8.83 3.41
C ASN A 558 -3.97 -7.74 2.38
N GLU A 559 -5.19 -7.76 1.86
CA GLU A 559 -5.66 -6.84 0.80
C GLU A 559 -5.35 -5.38 1.09
N THR A 560 -5.62 -4.88 2.31
CA THR A 560 -5.35 -3.48 2.68
C THR A 560 -3.87 -3.11 2.54
N THR A 561 -2.95 -4.04 2.84
CA THR A 561 -1.51 -3.78 2.69
C THR A 561 -1.12 -3.69 1.22
N LEU A 562 -1.65 -4.60 0.39
CA LEU A 562 -1.41 -4.63 -1.05
C LEU A 562 -1.99 -3.39 -1.73
N LEU A 563 -3.24 -3.02 -1.40
CA LEU A 563 -3.91 -1.84 -1.94
C LEU A 563 -3.14 -0.54 -1.62
N ILE A 564 -2.76 -0.32 -0.35
CA ILE A 564 -1.99 0.89 0.02
C ILE A 564 -0.65 0.94 -0.72
N PHE A 565 0.02 -0.21 -0.89
CA PHE A 565 1.25 -0.27 -1.66
C PHE A 565 1.04 0.08 -3.14
N ASP A 566 -0.01 -0.48 -3.76
CA ASP A 566 -0.36 -0.20 -5.16
C ASP A 566 -0.69 1.29 -5.36
N ILE A 567 -1.42 1.92 -4.43
CA ILE A 567 -1.71 3.36 -4.45
C ILE A 567 -0.44 4.19 -4.34
N LEU A 568 0.43 3.88 -3.37
CA LEU A 568 1.68 4.61 -3.16
C LEU A 568 2.63 4.46 -4.36
N PHE A 569 2.73 3.26 -4.94
CA PHE A 569 3.54 3.03 -6.12
C PHE A 569 3.00 3.80 -7.33
N PHE A 570 1.69 3.74 -7.59
CA PHE A 570 1.03 4.54 -8.62
C PHE A 570 1.33 6.04 -8.44
N SER A 571 1.14 6.55 -7.22
CA SER A 571 1.34 7.96 -6.90
C SER A 571 2.79 8.41 -7.05
N VAL A 572 3.78 7.61 -6.63
CA VAL A 572 5.20 7.98 -6.79
C VAL A 572 5.60 8.01 -8.26
N VAL A 573 5.15 7.03 -9.06
CA VAL A 573 5.41 7.02 -10.51
C VAL A 573 4.74 8.21 -11.19
N ASP A 574 3.51 8.54 -10.81
CA ASP A 574 2.80 9.69 -11.33
C ASP A 574 3.47 11.02 -10.96
N LEU A 575 3.90 11.19 -9.70
CA LEU A 575 4.62 12.39 -9.26
C LEU A 575 5.97 12.57 -10.00
N ALA A 576 6.64 11.47 -10.35
CA ALA A 576 7.91 11.50 -11.08
C ALA A 576 7.75 11.73 -12.59
N SER A 577 6.75 11.11 -13.21
CA SER A 577 6.56 11.11 -14.67
C SER A 577 5.51 12.10 -15.17
N GLN A 578 4.67 12.62 -14.28
CA GLN A 578 3.49 13.43 -14.59
C GLN A 578 2.54 12.77 -15.60
N SER A 579 2.47 11.43 -15.60
CA SER A 579 1.60 10.64 -16.49
C SER A 579 0.85 9.55 -15.72
N PHE A 580 -0.48 9.66 -15.67
CA PHE A 580 -1.33 8.65 -15.05
C PHE A 580 -1.33 7.32 -15.84
N VAL A 581 -1.21 7.40 -17.17
CA VAL A 581 -1.14 6.22 -18.05
C VAL A 581 0.13 5.40 -17.75
N LEU A 582 1.28 6.05 -17.67
CA LEU A 582 2.54 5.36 -17.34
C LEU A 582 2.49 4.77 -15.93
N ALA A 583 1.94 5.52 -14.97
CA ALA A 583 1.73 5.04 -13.60
C ALA A 583 0.84 3.78 -13.59
N ALA A 584 -0.29 3.78 -14.30
CA ALA A 584 -1.20 2.63 -14.38
C ALA A 584 -0.51 1.38 -14.94
N ILE A 585 0.22 1.51 -16.05
CA ILE A 585 0.93 0.39 -16.70
C ILE A 585 1.98 -0.19 -15.75
N LEU A 586 2.78 0.67 -15.13
CA LEU A 586 3.83 0.22 -14.22
C LEU A 586 3.25 -0.42 -12.95
N THR A 587 2.16 0.12 -12.39
CA THR A 587 1.49 -0.48 -11.22
C THR A 587 0.94 -1.85 -11.55
N TYR A 588 0.30 -2.03 -12.71
CA TYR A 588 -0.18 -3.34 -13.13
C TYR A 588 0.97 -4.34 -13.33
N LEU A 589 2.05 -3.93 -14.00
CA LEU A 589 3.24 -4.76 -14.18
C LEU A 589 3.87 -5.16 -12.82
N GLN A 590 3.91 -4.23 -11.86
CA GLN A 590 4.34 -4.50 -10.49
C GLN A 590 3.44 -5.54 -9.80
N GLN A 591 2.12 -5.43 -9.92
CA GLN A 591 1.18 -6.41 -9.36
C GLN A 591 1.42 -7.81 -9.95
N GLU A 592 1.59 -7.91 -11.26
CA GLU A 592 1.85 -9.18 -11.96
C GLU A 592 3.19 -9.81 -11.54
N ILE A 593 4.25 -9.01 -11.38
CA ILE A 593 5.55 -9.48 -10.89
C ILE A 593 5.42 -10.06 -9.48
N PHE A 594 4.78 -9.36 -8.54
CA PHE A 594 4.60 -9.88 -7.19
C PHE A 594 3.73 -11.13 -7.15
N ARG A 595 2.67 -11.19 -7.96
CA ARG A 595 1.83 -12.39 -8.13
C ARG A 595 2.66 -13.57 -8.64
N PHE A 596 3.49 -13.35 -9.67
CA PHE A 596 4.35 -14.39 -10.24
C PHE A 596 5.40 -14.89 -9.25
N ILE A 597 6.07 -13.98 -8.52
CA ILE A 597 7.04 -14.34 -7.47
C ILE A 597 6.36 -15.16 -6.38
N ARG A 598 5.19 -14.72 -5.90
CA ARG A 598 4.44 -15.42 -4.86
C ARG A 598 4.01 -16.80 -5.32
N ASN A 599 3.46 -16.93 -6.52
CA ASN A 599 3.01 -18.22 -7.05
C ASN A 599 4.19 -19.18 -7.20
N THR A 600 5.26 -18.76 -7.89
CA THR A 600 6.41 -19.62 -8.18
C THR A 600 7.14 -20.08 -6.92
N VAL A 601 7.40 -19.16 -5.98
CA VAL A 601 8.12 -19.50 -4.75
C VAL A 601 7.20 -20.20 -3.74
N GLY A 602 5.91 -19.85 -3.72
CA GLY A 602 4.88 -20.51 -2.93
C GLY A 602 4.67 -21.98 -3.33
N GLN A 603 4.59 -22.25 -4.63
CA GLN A 603 4.53 -23.61 -5.20
C GLN A 603 5.74 -24.44 -4.80
N LYS A 604 6.96 -23.90 -4.93
CA LYS A 604 8.20 -24.56 -4.52
C LYS A 604 8.23 -24.86 -3.02
N ASN A 605 7.78 -23.90 -2.19
CA ASN A 605 7.70 -24.11 -0.75
C ASN A 605 6.66 -25.21 -0.41
N LEU A 606 5.49 -25.16 -1.05
CA LEU A 606 4.44 -26.16 -0.86
C LEU A 606 4.94 -27.57 -1.21
N ALA A 607 5.53 -27.75 -2.39
CA ALA A 607 6.10 -29.02 -2.83
C ALA A 607 7.20 -29.52 -1.88
N SER A 608 8.12 -28.65 -1.48
CA SER A 608 9.21 -29.00 -0.57
C SER A 608 8.73 -29.42 0.82
N LYS A 609 7.62 -28.87 1.32
CA LYS A 609 7.13 -29.10 2.69
C LYS A 609 6.13 -30.25 2.78
N THR A 610 5.38 -30.51 1.70
CA THR A 610 4.32 -31.52 1.68
C THR A 610 4.73 -32.82 0.98
N LEU A 611 5.96 -32.90 0.46
CA LEU A 611 6.47 -33.99 -0.40
C LEU A 611 5.65 -34.22 -1.69
N VAL A 612 4.75 -33.29 -2.03
CA VAL A 612 4.04 -33.27 -3.29
C VAL A 612 5.00 -32.86 -4.40
N ASP A 613 5.00 -33.59 -5.52
CA ASP A 613 5.82 -33.22 -6.69
C ASP A 613 5.26 -31.93 -7.32
N GLU A 614 6.15 -31.00 -7.67
CA GLU A 614 5.82 -29.72 -8.28
C GLU A 614 4.98 -29.89 -9.55
N ARG A 615 5.14 -31.01 -10.27
CA ARG A 615 4.39 -31.30 -11.51
C ARG A 615 2.88 -31.46 -11.31
N PHE A 616 2.43 -31.74 -10.09
CA PHE A 616 1.00 -31.84 -9.75
C PHE A 616 0.40 -30.54 -9.22
N LEU A 617 1.22 -29.51 -9.04
CA LEU A 617 0.77 -28.17 -8.63
C LEU A 617 0.65 -27.32 -9.91
N ILE A 618 -0.57 -26.98 -10.28
CA ILE A 618 -0.89 -26.20 -11.48
C ILE A 618 -1.09 -24.72 -11.12
#